data_AF-A0A7X3TN27-F1
#
_entry.id   AF-A0A7X3TN27-F1
#
_cell.length_a   1.000
_cell.length_b   1.000
_cell.length_c   1.000
_cell.angle_alpha   90.00
_cell.angle_beta   90.00
_cell.angle_gamma   90.00
#
_symmetry.space_group_name_H-M   'P 1'
#
loop_
_entity.id
_entity.type
_entity.pdbx_description
1 polymer ?
#
loop_
_entity_poly.entity_id
_entity_poly.type
_entity_poly.pdbx_seq_one_letter_code
_entity_poly.pdbx_strand_id
1 'polypeptide(L)'
;MSNEIKEMDLHVGGEYQYGLSAREGEAFIALRAGLSQDTDGEVSTRTFGVGLKYNRFQFDVAYIVGSEDTVVGDNTPISMNIIF
;
A
#
# COMPACT_ATOMS: atom_id res chain seq x y z
N MET A 1 21.86 10.08 23.09
CA MET A 1 20.44 9.73 22.89
C MET A 1 19.66 10.75 22.04
N SER A 2 20.30 11.77 21.41
CA SER A 2 19.58 12.79 20.64
C SER A 2 19.75 12.70 19.11
N ASN A 3 20.58 11.77 18.60
CA ASN A 3 20.86 11.63 17.17
C ASN A 3 20.21 10.38 16.53
N GLU A 4 19.69 9.43 17.31
CA GLU A 4 19.14 8.16 16.78
C GLU A 4 17.65 8.23 16.38
N ILE A 5 16.94 9.32 16.71
CA ILE A 5 15.54 9.53 16.27
C ILE A 5 15.49 10.23 14.91
N LYS A 6 16.62 10.74 14.41
CA LYS A 6 16.69 11.56 13.20
C LYS A 6 16.64 10.74 11.89
N GLU A 7 16.87 9.43 11.97
CA GLU A 7 16.81 8.47 10.85
C GLU A 7 15.51 7.61 10.91
N MET A 8 14.41 8.16 11.42
CA MET A 8 13.16 7.41 11.51
C MET A 8 12.34 7.60 10.24
N ASP A 9 12.26 6.54 9.43
CA ASP A 9 11.34 6.47 8.29
C ASP A 9 9.89 6.41 8.80
N LEU A 10 9.08 7.39 8.39
CA LEU A 10 7.69 7.47 8.81
C LEU A 10 6.78 6.98 7.67
N HIS A 11 6.17 5.82 7.87
CA HIS A 11 5.19 5.26 6.95
C HIS A 11 3.80 5.27 7.61
N VAL A 12 2.85 5.96 6.99
CA VAL A 12 1.46 6.02 7.45
C VAL A 12 0.53 5.60 6.34
N GLY A 13 -0.47 4.77 6.64
CA GLY A 13 -1.42 4.30 5.65
C GLY A 13 -2.75 3.90 6.25
N GLY A 14 -3.78 3.99 5.42
CA GLY A 14 -5.12 3.56 5.73
C GLY A 14 -5.60 2.50 4.74
N GLU A 15 -6.37 1.55 5.24
CA GLU A 15 -7.08 0.56 4.44
C GLU A 15 -8.57 0.62 4.75
N TYR A 16 -9.39 0.57 3.71
CA TYR A 16 -10.83 0.41 3.81
C TYR A 16 -11.27 -0.83 3.05
N GLN A 17 -11.90 -1.78 3.74
CA GLN A 17 -12.45 -2.98 3.12
C GLN A 17 -13.97 -2.92 3.08
N TYR A 18 -14.53 -3.20 1.91
CA TYR A 18 -15.96 -3.33 1.69
C TYR A 18 -16.29 -4.79 1.34
N GLY A 19 -17.06 -5.45 2.22
CA GLY A 19 -17.50 -6.83 2.03
C GLY A 19 -18.52 -6.94 0.90
N LEU A 20 -18.28 -7.87 -0.02
CA LEU A 20 -19.17 -8.18 -1.15
C LEU A 20 -19.98 -9.47 -0.95
N SER A 21 -19.63 -10.28 0.05
CA SER A 21 -20.31 -11.54 0.37
C SER A 21 -21.00 -11.48 1.73
N ALA A 22 -22.06 -12.29 1.88
CA ALA A 22 -22.73 -12.50 3.17
C ALA A 22 -21.84 -13.24 4.18
N ARG A 23 -20.80 -13.92 3.71
CA ARG A 23 -19.76 -14.55 4.54
C ARG A 23 -18.58 -13.61 4.67
N GLU A 24 -18.20 -13.33 5.91
CA GLU A 24 -17.07 -12.48 6.23
C GLU A 24 -15.77 -13.04 5.61
N GLY A 25 -15.03 -12.19 4.90
CA GLY A 25 -13.74 -12.53 4.32
C GLY A 25 -13.77 -13.40 3.05
N GLU A 26 -14.92 -13.83 2.54
CA GLU A 26 -15.02 -14.60 1.28
C GLU A 26 -14.86 -13.71 0.04
N ALA A 27 -15.47 -12.52 0.02
CA ALA A 27 -15.30 -11.56 -1.06
C ALA A 27 -15.30 -10.13 -0.52
N PHE A 28 -14.33 -9.33 -0.96
CA PHE A 28 -14.24 -7.91 -0.58
C PHE A 28 -13.53 -7.09 -1.66
N ILE A 29 -13.80 -5.79 -1.65
CA ILE A 29 -12.96 -4.78 -2.30
C ILE A 29 -12.22 -4.03 -1.20
N ALA A 30 -10.89 -3.94 -1.32
CA ALA A 30 -10.04 -3.17 -0.44
C ALA A 30 -9.55 -1.92 -1.18
N LEU A 31 -9.63 -0.76 -0.54
CA LEU A 31 -8.99 0.47 -0.97
C LEU A 31 -7.86 0.78 0.00
N ARG A 32 -6.67 1.02 -0.51
CA ARG A 32 -5.47 1.33 0.27
C ARG A 32 -4.90 2.66 -0.16
N ALA A 33 -4.48 3.46 0.80
CA ALA A 33 -3.71 4.66 0.55
C ALA A 33 -2.62 4.78 1.62
N GLY A 34 -1.42 5.15 1.22
CA GLY A 34 -0.29 5.30 2.12
C GLY A 34 0.58 6.49 1.73
N LEU A 35 1.25 7.06 2.70
CA LEU A 35 2.27 8.08 2.55
C LEU A 35 3.49 7.59 3.33
N SER A 36 4.64 7.57 2.67
CA SER A 36 5.93 7.41 3.32
C SER A 36 6.72 8.70 3.18
N GLN A 37 7.35 9.10 4.28
CA GLN A 37 8.33 10.17 4.32
C GLN A 37 9.61 9.61 4.92
N ASP A 38 10.67 9.72 4.14
CA ASP A 38 12.04 9.59 4.63
C ASP A 38 12.49 10.98 5.11
N THR A 39 13.16 11.02 6.26
CA THR A 39 13.64 12.29 6.87
C THR A 39 15.02 12.66 6.32
N ASP A 40 15.75 11.73 5.70
CA ASP A 40 17.15 11.87 5.29
C ASP A 40 17.30 12.22 3.80
N GLY A 41 16.39 11.76 2.96
CA GLY A 41 16.19 12.24 1.60
C GLY A 41 14.80 12.83 1.50
N GLU A 42 14.65 14.04 0.94
CA GLU A 42 13.42 14.83 0.78
C GLU A 42 12.39 14.15 -0.16
N VAL A 43 12.08 12.89 0.12
CA VAL A 43 11.38 11.94 -0.72
C VAL A 43 10.08 11.61 -0.03
N SER A 44 9.01 12.21 -0.54
CA SER A 44 7.65 11.84 -0.17
C SER A 44 7.11 10.88 -1.21
N THR A 45 6.77 9.67 -0.80
CA THR A 45 6.14 8.68 -1.67
C THR A 45 4.70 8.49 -1.25
N ARG A 46 3.78 8.60 -2.20
CA ARG A 46 2.36 8.33 -2.03
C ARG A 46 2.03 7.00 -2.69
N THR A 47 1.26 6.19 -2.02
CA THR A 47 0.82 4.89 -2.54
C THR A 47 -0.69 4.86 -2.54
N PHE A 48 -1.25 4.32 -3.62
CA PHE A 48 -2.67 4.04 -3.75
C PHE A 48 -2.81 2.59 -4.17
N GLY A 49 -3.83 1.89 -3.73
CA GLY A 49 -4.02 0.50 -4.12
C GLY A 49 -5.47 0.08 -4.05
N VAL A 50 -5.81 -0.88 -4.89
CA VAL A 50 -7.10 -1.54 -4.92
C VAL A 50 -6.85 -3.04 -4.85
N GLY A 51 -7.53 -3.71 -3.93
CA GLY A 51 -7.57 -5.15 -3.80
C GLY A 51 -8.96 -5.68 -4.10
N LEU A 52 -9.04 -6.79 -4.83
CA LEU A 52 -10.26 -7.54 -5.03
C LEU A 52 -10.01 -8.97 -4.56
N LYS A 53 -10.77 -9.40 -3.55
CA LYS A 53 -10.82 -10.80 -3.14
C LYS A 53 -12.13 -11.43 -3.59
N TYR A 54 -12.05 -12.60 -4.18
CA TYR A 54 -13.19 -13.46 -4.46
C TYR A 54 -12.82 -14.92 -4.19
N ASN A 55 -13.49 -15.49 -3.19
CA ASN A 55 -13.27 -16.86 -2.73
C ASN A 55 -11.79 -17.08 -2.33
N ARG A 56 -11.04 -17.86 -3.11
CA ARG A 56 -9.63 -18.17 -2.88
C ARG A 56 -8.65 -17.27 -3.62
N PHE A 57 -9.15 -16.43 -4.52
CA PHE A 57 -8.32 -15.56 -5.35
C PHE A 57 -8.34 -14.15 -4.78
N GLN A 58 -7.17 -13.54 -4.70
CA GLN A 58 -7.03 -12.13 -4.38
C GLN A 58 -6.09 -11.49 -5.39
N PHE A 59 -6.55 -10.38 -5.97
CA PHE A 59 -5.78 -9.55 -6.88
C PHE A 59 -5.57 -8.20 -6.22
N ASP A 60 -4.34 -7.74 -6.20
CA ASP A 60 -4.01 -6.42 -5.67
C ASP A 60 -3.23 -5.64 -6.72
N VAL A 61 -3.68 -4.42 -6.98
CA VAL A 61 -2.99 -3.46 -7.84
C VAL A 61 -2.66 -2.27 -6.98
N ALA A 62 -1.38 -1.89 -6.92
CA ALA A 62 -0.94 -0.67 -6.28
C ALA A 62 -0.32 0.26 -7.32
N TYR A 63 -0.38 1.56 -7.03
CA TYR A 63 0.21 2.65 -7.79
C TYR A 63 1.04 3.48 -6.82
N ILE A 64 2.31 3.64 -7.12
CA ILE A 64 3.29 4.35 -6.29
C ILE A 64 3.66 5.63 -7.01
N VAL A 65 3.27 6.76 -6.43
CA VAL A 65 3.65 8.12 -6.84
C VAL A 65 4.79 8.56 -5.95
N GLY A 66 6.02 8.38 -6.44
CA GLY A 66 7.23 8.88 -5.78
C GLY A 66 7.55 10.31 -6.21
N SER A 67 8.42 10.97 -5.46
CA SER A 67 9.08 12.19 -5.93
C SER A 67 10.04 11.83 -7.08
N GLU A 68 10.24 12.74 -8.04
CA GLU A 68 10.91 12.53 -9.35
C GLU A 68 12.32 11.88 -9.27
N ASP A 69 12.95 11.85 -8.09
CA ASP A 69 14.27 11.26 -7.83
C ASP A 69 14.24 9.82 -7.27
N THR A 70 13.08 9.17 -7.19
CA THR A 70 12.98 7.78 -6.70
C THR A 70 12.93 6.75 -7.82
N VAL A 71 13.77 5.71 -7.72
CA VAL A 71 13.80 4.55 -8.65
C VAL A 71 12.48 3.76 -8.68
N VAL A 72 11.58 4.03 -7.72
CA VAL A 72 10.26 3.40 -7.55
C VAL A 72 9.12 4.39 -7.85
N GLY A 73 9.43 5.65 -8.18
CA GLY A 73 8.44 6.63 -8.64
C GLY A 73 7.80 6.17 -9.95
N ASP A 74 6.47 6.30 -10.04
CA ASP A 74 5.64 5.93 -11.19
C ASP A 74 5.59 4.42 -11.51
N ASN A 75 5.61 3.58 -10.46
CA ASN A 75 5.48 2.13 -10.62
C ASN A 75 4.09 1.62 -10.25
N THR A 76 3.60 0.63 -10.99
CA THR A 76 2.30 -0.02 -10.75
C THR A 76 2.49 -1.51 -10.40
N PRO A 77 2.88 -1.85 -9.16
CA PRO A 77 3.00 -3.25 -8.77
C PRO A 77 1.64 -3.95 -8.82
N ILE A 78 1.62 -5.12 -9.47
CA ILE A 78 0.46 -6.02 -9.53
C ILE A 78 0.85 -7.29 -8.80
N SER A 79 0.01 -7.74 -7.88
CA SER A 79 0.19 -9.02 -7.19
C SER A 79 -1.09 -9.86 -7.25
N MET A 80 -0.89 -11.18 -7.18
CA MET A 80 -1.95 -12.16 -7.18
C MET A 80 -1.66 -13.20 -6.10
N ASN A 81 -2.63 -13.44 -5.24
CA ASN A 81 -2.56 -14.39 -4.14
C ASN A 81 -3.62 -15.48 -4.31
N ILE A 82 -3.23 -16.72 -4.03
CA ILE A 82 -4.13 -17.88 -3.95
C ILE A 82 -4.08 -18.38 -2.52
N ILE A 83 -5.24 -18.37 -1.84
CA ILE A 83 -5.36 -18.73 -0.43
C ILE A 83 -5.98 -20.13 -0.34
N PHE A 84 -5.29 -21.04 0.35
CA PHE A 84 -5.65 -22.46 0.49
C PHE A 84 -6.30 -22.75 1.85
#